data_AF-A0A842L6F2-F1
#
_entry.id   AF-A0A842L6F2-F1
#
_cell.length_a   1.000
_cell.length_b   1.000
_cell.length_c   1.000
_cell.angle_alpha   90.00
_cell.angle_beta   90.00
_cell.angle_gamma   90.00
#
_symmetry.space_group_name_H-M   'P 1'
#
loop_
_entity.id
_entity.type
_entity.pdbx_description
1 polymer ?
#
loop_
_entity_poly.entity_id
_entity_poly.type
_entity_poly.pdbx_seq_one_letter_code
_entity_poly.pdbx_strand_id
1 'polypeptide(L)'
;MRNPPQRDTQRVFDYIRDCVEHPENHPEHWEDWLRAGRRRFLLLNIIYYIQHVQGKEEVSKEDLKMFLGELYYVDREMFSNIIKPWKSLDDTLKELLEQKLIVQVSEGAYLVNEQRIQDEEDLIYWEGIRKTLDEVGRKLREL
;
A
#
# COMPACT_ATOMS: atom_id res chain seq x y z
N MET A 1 -13.42 -21.64 22.77
CA MET A 1 -13.47 -20.42 21.95
C MET A 1 -12.08 -19.81 21.98
N ARG A 2 -11.36 -19.77 20.85
CA ARG A 2 -10.09 -19.03 20.77
C ARG A 2 -10.45 -17.59 20.43
N ASN A 3 -10.18 -16.66 21.35
CA ASN A 3 -10.30 -15.24 21.04
C ASN A 3 -9.40 -14.94 19.82
N PRO A 4 -9.87 -14.20 18.82
CA PRO A 4 -8.99 -13.73 17.76
C PRO A 4 -7.85 -12.94 18.39
N PRO A 5 -6.62 -13.03 17.86
CA PRO A 5 -5.51 -12.23 18.36
C PRO A 5 -5.94 -10.75 18.29
N GLN A 6 -5.76 -10.03 19.40
CA GLN A 6 -5.96 -8.58 19.42
C GLN A 6 -5.05 -8.00 18.34
N ARG A 7 -5.65 -7.22 17.44
CA ARG A 7 -4.93 -6.50 16.39
C ARG A 7 -4.08 -5.44 17.08
N ASP A 8 -2.80 -5.75 17.25
CA ASP A 8 -1.83 -4.78 17.74
C ASP A 8 -1.38 -3.94 16.55
N THR A 9 -2.22 -2.97 16.19
CA THR A 9 -1.95 -2.05 15.07
C THR A 9 -0.67 -1.25 15.30
N GLN A 10 -0.33 -0.99 16.58
CA GLN A 10 0.90 -0.30 16.96
C GLN A 10 2.13 -1.08 16.51
N ARG A 11 2.18 -2.40 16.77
CA ARG A 11 3.28 -3.26 16.33
C ARG A 11 3.46 -3.27 14.81
N VAL A 12 2.36 -3.19 14.05
CA VAL A 12 2.42 -3.17 12.58
C VAL A 12 2.89 -1.82 12.08
N PHE A 13 2.41 -0.72 12.65
CA PHE A 13 2.94 0.61 12.35
C PHE A 13 4.41 0.73 12.70
N ASP A 14 4.82 0.17 13.83
CA ASP A 14 6.21 0.15 14.25
C ASP A 14 7.05 -0.69 13.29
N TYR A 15 6.56 -1.84 12.82
CA TYR A 15 7.24 -2.65 11.81
C TYR A 15 7.33 -1.94 10.46
N ILE A 16 6.26 -1.28 10.01
CA ILE A 16 6.27 -0.46 8.78
C ILE A 16 7.27 0.67 8.93
N ARG A 17 7.25 1.38 10.07
CA ARG A 17 8.18 2.45 10.37
C ARG A 17 9.62 1.94 10.39
N ASP A 18 9.88 0.81 11.03
CA ASP A 18 11.21 0.20 11.12
C ASP A 18 11.71 -0.28 9.74
N CYS A 19 10.84 -0.86 8.89
CA CYS A 19 11.18 -1.16 7.50
C CYS A 19 11.44 0.10 6.66
N VAL A 20 10.87 1.24 7.03
CA VAL A 20 11.05 2.54 6.34
C VAL A 20 12.33 3.23 6.82
N GLU A 21 12.60 3.20 8.12
CA GLU A 21 13.69 3.95 8.77
C GLU A 21 14.99 3.16 8.81
N HIS A 22 14.93 1.82 8.85
CA HIS A 22 16.09 0.94 9.03
C HIS A 22 16.10 -0.25 8.05
N PRO A 23 16.15 0.01 6.73
CA PRO A 23 16.16 -1.02 5.68
C PRO A 23 17.26 -2.10 5.85
N GLU A 24 18.40 -1.73 6.40
CA GLU A 24 19.58 -2.56 6.63
C GLU A 24 19.38 -3.67 7.68
N ASN A 25 18.39 -3.53 8.56
CA ASN A 25 18.14 -4.45 9.66
C ASN A 25 17.35 -5.70 9.25
N HIS A 26 16.99 -5.82 7.97
CA HIS A 26 16.12 -6.88 7.45
C HIS A 26 16.70 -7.49 6.15
N PRO A 27 17.87 -8.15 6.22
CA PRO A 27 18.64 -8.63 5.07
C PRO A 27 18.03 -9.82 4.32
N GLU A 28 17.01 -10.48 4.87
CA GLU A 28 16.42 -11.74 4.36
C GLU A 28 15.66 -11.63 3.03
N HIS A 29 15.65 -10.46 2.39
CA HIS A 29 14.74 -10.20 1.27
C HIS A 29 15.38 -9.52 0.04
N TRP A 30 16.71 -9.45 -0.03
CA TRP A 30 17.52 -8.74 -1.03
C TRP A 30 17.33 -9.11 -2.53
N GLU A 31 16.70 -10.22 -2.87
CA GLU A 31 16.38 -10.52 -4.27
C GLU A 31 15.12 -9.73 -4.65
N ASP A 32 15.18 -8.82 -5.64
CA ASP A 32 14.14 -8.68 -6.68
C ASP A 32 14.16 -7.40 -7.53
N TRP A 33 14.59 -7.54 -8.77
CA TRP A 33 14.30 -6.58 -9.85
C TRP A 33 12.92 -6.83 -10.49
N LEU A 34 12.40 -8.06 -10.45
CA LEU A 34 11.06 -8.42 -10.93
C LEU A 34 9.96 -8.04 -9.91
N ARG A 35 10.16 -8.27 -8.59
CA ARG A 35 9.22 -7.76 -7.56
C ARG A 35 9.28 -6.23 -7.39
N ALA A 36 10.33 -5.54 -7.87
CA ALA A 36 10.35 -4.07 -7.88
C ALA A 36 9.19 -3.46 -8.69
N GLY A 37 8.76 -4.12 -9.78
CA GLY A 37 7.56 -3.78 -10.53
C GLY A 37 6.27 -4.09 -9.77
N ARG A 38 6.17 -5.30 -9.20
CA ARG A 38 4.99 -5.76 -8.44
C ARG A 38 4.63 -4.82 -7.29
N ARG A 39 5.61 -4.40 -6.48
CA ARG A 39 5.42 -3.47 -5.37
C ARG A 39 4.71 -2.18 -5.80
N ARG A 40 5.24 -1.51 -6.83
CA ARG A 40 4.71 -0.22 -7.30
C ARG A 40 3.26 -0.34 -7.73
N PHE A 41 2.97 -1.34 -8.57
CA PHE A 41 1.62 -1.50 -9.10
C PHE A 41 0.63 -1.94 -8.03
N LEU A 42 1.04 -2.76 -7.06
CA LEU A 42 0.19 -3.07 -5.90
C LEU A 42 -0.12 -1.82 -5.06
N LEU A 43 0.88 -0.96 -4.80
CA LEU A 43 0.63 0.32 -4.11
C LEU A 43 -0.27 1.27 -4.93
N LEU A 44 -0.07 1.34 -6.25
CA LEU A 44 -0.93 2.12 -7.15
C LEU A 44 -2.38 1.65 -7.09
N ASN A 45 -2.62 0.34 -7.05
CA ASN A 45 -3.96 -0.21 -6.90
C ASN A 45 -4.59 0.18 -5.56
N ILE A 46 -3.81 0.23 -4.47
CA ILE A 46 -4.30 0.70 -3.16
C ILE A 46 -4.67 2.18 -3.23
N ILE A 47 -3.81 3.04 -3.79
CA ILE A 47 -4.10 4.47 -3.95
C ILE A 47 -5.38 4.67 -4.76
N TYR A 48 -5.51 3.95 -5.88
CA TYR A 48 -6.72 3.97 -6.70
C TYR A 48 -7.96 3.51 -5.92
N TYR A 49 -7.85 2.40 -5.19
CA TYR A 49 -8.95 1.87 -4.39
C TYR A 49 -9.46 2.86 -3.34
N ILE A 50 -8.54 3.47 -2.58
CA ILE A 50 -8.90 4.48 -1.57
C ILE A 50 -9.59 5.67 -2.25
N GLN A 51 -9.06 6.12 -3.39
CA GLN A 51 -9.60 7.28 -4.10
C GLN A 51 -10.99 6.99 -4.69
N HIS A 52 -11.11 5.95 -5.51
CA HIS A 52 -12.29 5.72 -6.36
C HIS A 52 -13.33 4.77 -5.75
N VAL A 53 -12.94 3.89 -4.83
CA VAL A 53 -13.89 2.95 -4.17
C VAL A 53 -14.28 3.43 -2.78
N GLN A 54 -13.32 3.95 -2.00
CA GLN A 54 -13.64 4.54 -0.70
C GLN A 54 -14.08 6.01 -0.80
N GLY A 55 -13.94 6.63 -1.99
CA GLY A 55 -14.43 7.98 -2.27
C GLY A 55 -13.61 9.09 -1.61
N LYS A 56 -12.33 8.83 -1.31
CA LYS A 56 -11.46 9.83 -0.69
C LYS A 56 -10.81 10.70 -1.77
N GLU A 57 -11.05 12.01 -1.73
CA GLU A 57 -10.53 12.92 -2.76
C GLU A 57 -9.00 12.90 -2.86
N GLU A 58 -8.29 12.95 -1.73
CA GLU A 58 -6.81 12.87 -1.68
C GLU A 58 -6.35 11.75 -0.76
N VAL A 59 -5.36 10.97 -1.19
CA VAL A 59 -4.80 9.87 -0.40
C VAL A 59 -3.55 10.36 0.32
N SER A 60 -3.62 10.51 1.64
CA SER A 60 -2.46 10.91 2.43
C SER A 60 -1.52 9.73 2.71
N LYS A 61 -0.27 10.03 3.09
CA LYS A 61 0.66 9.01 3.58
C LYS A 61 0.11 8.26 4.81
N GLU A 62 -0.68 8.91 5.65
CA GLU A 62 -1.29 8.27 6.82
C GLU A 62 -2.39 7.28 6.40
N ASP A 63 -3.19 7.61 5.38
CA ASP A 63 -4.17 6.68 4.82
C ASP A 63 -3.51 5.42 4.30
N LEU A 64 -2.40 5.57 3.59
CA LEU A 64 -1.62 4.45 3.10
C LEU A 64 -1.07 3.60 4.24
N LYS A 65 -0.53 4.21 5.29
CA LYS A 65 -0.06 3.47 6.47
C LYS A 65 -1.19 2.70 7.13
N MET A 66 -2.35 3.33 7.37
CA MET A 66 -3.51 2.67 7.97
C MET A 66 -3.99 1.50 7.11
N PHE A 67 -4.10 1.72 5.79
CA PHE A 67 -4.51 0.68 4.85
C PHE A 67 -3.54 -0.48 4.81
N LEU A 68 -2.24 -0.21 4.73
CA LEU A 68 -1.19 -1.22 4.77
C LEU A 68 -1.16 -1.96 6.12
N GLY A 69 -1.46 -1.26 7.21
CA GLY A 69 -1.60 -1.84 8.54
C GLY A 69 -2.69 -2.90 8.61
N GLU A 70 -3.87 -2.61 8.04
CA GLU A 70 -4.95 -3.60 7.95
C GLU A 70 -4.67 -4.69 6.90
N LEU A 71 -4.03 -4.33 5.78
CA LEU A 71 -3.60 -5.29 4.75
C LEU A 71 -2.66 -6.34 5.34
N TYR A 72 -1.76 -5.98 6.25
CA TYR A 72 -0.90 -6.95 6.94
C TYR A 72 -1.69 -8.08 7.62
N TYR A 73 -2.86 -7.76 8.17
CA TYR A 73 -3.71 -8.73 8.86
C TYR A 73 -4.66 -9.49 7.93
N VAL A 74 -5.10 -8.86 6.83
CA VAL A 74 -5.98 -9.49 5.83
C VAL A 74 -5.18 -10.40 4.89
N ASP A 75 -4.07 -9.90 4.37
CA ASP A 75 -3.19 -10.58 3.43
C ASP A 75 -1.74 -10.17 3.64
N ARG A 76 -1.07 -10.90 4.53
CA ARG A 76 0.34 -10.67 4.87
C ARG A 76 1.27 -10.81 3.68
N GLU A 77 0.95 -11.71 2.73
CA GLU A 77 1.80 -11.91 1.55
C GLU A 77 1.72 -10.70 0.62
N MET A 78 0.52 -10.19 0.35
CA MET A 78 0.33 -8.98 -0.44
C MET A 78 0.98 -7.78 0.22
N PHE A 79 0.84 -7.62 1.55
CA PHE A 79 1.57 -6.60 2.30
C PHE A 79 3.09 -6.70 2.10
N SER A 80 3.67 -7.89 2.30
CA SER A 80 5.11 -8.11 2.13
C SER A 80 5.57 -8.01 0.66
N ASN A 81 4.66 -7.98 -0.31
CA ASN A 81 4.97 -7.66 -1.70
C ASN A 81 5.04 -6.15 -1.95
N ILE A 82 4.43 -5.34 -1.11
CA ILE A 82 4.42 -3.87 -1.19
C ILE A 82 5.51 -3.28 -0.30
N ILE A 83 5.46 -3.55 1.00
CA ILE A 83 6.44 -3.04 1.94
C ILE A 83 7.61 -4.02 1.97
N LYS A 84 8.76 -3.52 1.49
CA LYS A 84 10.02 -4.24 1.48
C LYS A 84 10.98 -3.53 2.43
N PRO A 85 11.81 -4.27 3.17
CA PRO A 85 12.74 -3.62 4.05
C PRO A 85 13.72 -2.70 3.34
N TRP A 86 14.33 -3.09 2.21
CA TRP A 86 15.26 -2.23 1.45
C TRP A 86 14.56 -1.12 0.64
N LYS A 87 13.24 -0.95 0.80
CA LYS A 87 12.46 -0.05 -0.03
C LYS A 87 11.23 0.46 0.69
N SER A 88 11.37 1.68 1.19
CA SER A 88 10.33 2.33 1.98
C SER A 88 9.05 2.60 1.18
N LEU A 89 7.96 2.88 1.91
CA LEU A 89 6.75 3.44 1.31
C LEU A 89 7.07 4.72 0.51
N ASP A 90 7.92 5.59 1.06
CA ASP A 90 8.33 6.83 0.41
C ASP A 90 9.09 6.58 -0.90
N ASP A 91 9.99 5.60 -0.92
CA ASP A 91 10.68 5.22 -2.15
C ASP A 91 9.72 4.66 -3.20
N THR A 92 8.66 3.98 -2.77
CA THR A 92 7.59 3.50 -3.67
C THR A 92 6.81 4.66 -4.26
N LEU A 93 6.39 5.60 -3.42
CA LEU A 93 5.67 6.78 -3.84
C LEU A 93 6.51 7.64 -4.76
N LYS A 94 7.80 7.81 -4.46
CA LYS A 94 8.76 8.51 -5.32
C LYS A 94 8.84 7.88 -6.71
N GLU A 95 8.93 6.56 -6.81
CA GLU A 95 8.96 5.91 -8.12
C GLU A 95 7.64 6.02 -8.88
N LEU A 96 6.50 5.96 -8.18
CA LEU A 96 5.20 6.19 -8.81
C LEU A 96 5.07 7.63 -9.34
N LEU A 97 5.63 8.61 -8.61
CA LEU A 97 5.72 10.01 -9.04
C LEU A 97 6.67 10.20 -10.23
N GLU A 98 7.86 9.59 -10.20
CA GLU A 98 8.83 9.62 -11.30
C GLU A 98 8.24 9.03 -12.57
N GLN A 99 7.44 7.96 -12.43
CA GLN A 99 6.69 7.37 -13.53
C GLN A 99 5.39 8.11 -13.86
N LYS A 100 5.04 9.19 -13.15
CA LYS A 100 3.80 9.96 -13.35
C LYS A 100 2.53 9.10 -13.27
N LEU A 101 2.56 8.01 -12.51
CA LEU A 101 1.37 7.15 -12.27
C LEU A 101 0.49 7.74 -11.17
N ILE A 102 1.11 8.50 -10.27
CA ILE A 102 0.44 9.35 -9.28
C ILE A 102 0.96 10.78 -9.43
N VAL A 103 0.20 11.73 -8.90
CA VAL A 103 0.62 13.13 -8.74
C VAL A 103 0.54 13.52 -7.27
N GLN A 104 1.41 14.43 -6.85
CA GLN A 104 1.36 14.99 -5.50
C GLN A 104 0.69 16.36 -5.56
N VAL A 105 -0.43 16.53 -4.86
CA VAL A 105 -1.25 17.75 -4.86
C VAL A 105 -0.96 18.66 -3.68
N SER A 106 -0.56 18.08 -2.56
CA SER A 106 -0.06 18.78 -1.38
C SER A 106 1.01 17.94 -0.69
N GLU A 107 1.76 18.51 0.25
CA GLU A 107 2.82 17.78 0.96
C GLU A 107 2.23 16.53 1.64
N GLY A 108 2.69 15.35 1.22
CA GLY A 108 2.20 14.06 1.72
C GLY A 108 0.82 13.59 1.22
N ALA A 109 0.19 14.26 0.24
CA ALA A 109 -1.09 13.85 -0.35
C ALA A 109 -0.97 13.55 -1.85
N TYR A 110 -1.52 12.40 -2.25
CA TYR A 110 -1.35 11.82 -3.58
C TYR A 110 -2.70 11.57 -4.26
N LEU A 111 -2.71 11.77 -5.58
CA LEU A 111 -3.80 11.36 -6.46
C LEU A 111 -3.28 10.39 -7.50
N VAL A 112 -4.15 9.51 -7.97
CA VAL A 112 -3.90 8.79 -9.23
C VAL A 112 -3.82 9.79 -10.38
N ASN A 113 -2.87 9.59 -11.29
CA ASN A 113 -2.81 10.42 -12.50
C ASN A 113 -3.87 9.94 -13.52
N GLU A 114 -5.00 10.63 -13.56
CA GLU A 114 -6.14 10.32 -14.44
C GLU A 114 -5.80 10.37 -15.95
N GLN A 115 -4.73 11.06 -16.34
CA GLN A 115 -4.26 11.03 -17.73
C GLN A 115 -3.64 9.68 -18.12
N ARG A 116 -3.21 8.88 -17.14
CA ARG A 116 -2.54 7.59 -17.35
C ARG A 116 -3.36 6.40 -16.88
N ILE A 117 -4.19 6.59 -15.84
CA ILE A 117 -5.02 5.56 -15.23
C ILE A 117 -6.43 6.13 -15.18
N GLN A 118 -7.25 5.79 -16.17
CA GLN A 118 -8.60 6.31 -16.34
C GLN A 118 -9.61 5.48 -15.56
N ASP A 119 -9.44 4.17 -15.59
CA ASP A 119 -10.34 3.22 -14.96
C ASP A 119 -9.59 2.01 -14.39
N GLU A 120 -10.37 1.03 -13.95
CA GLU A 120 -9.85 -0.17 -13.31
C GLU A 120 -9.14 -1.14 -14.28
N GLU A 121 -9.33 -0.99 -15.60
CA GLU A 121 -8.68 -1.82 -16.63
C GLU A 121 -7.20 -1.45 -16.81
N ASP A 122 -6.84 -0.19 -16.50
CA ASP A 122 -5.45 0.30 -16.54
C ASP A 122 -4.58 -0.27 -15.39
N LEU A 123 -5.19 -0.99 -14.45
CA LEU A 123 -4.53 -1.52 -13.26
C LEU A 123 -4.21 -3.02 -13.39
N ILE A 124 -2.93 -3.32 -13.56
CA ILE A 124 -2.39 -4.68 -13.81
C ILE A 124 -2.85 -5.76 -12.80
N TYR A 125 -3.19 -5.40 -11.56
CA TYR A 125 -3.56 -6.37 -10.52
C TYR A 125 -5.03 -6.30 -10.09
N TRP A 126 -5.84 -5.40 -10.65
CA TRP A 126 -7.12 -5.01 -10.07
C TRP A 126 -8.04 -6.18 -9.77
N GLU A 127 -8.37 -6.98 -10.80
CA GLU A 127 -9.28 -8.12 -10.66
C GLU A 127 -8.78 -9.12 -9.60
N GLY A 128 -7.47 -9.36 -9.56
CA GLY A 128 -6.85 -10.35 -8.69
C GLY A 128 -6.81 -9.95 -7.22
N ILE A 129 -6.83 -8.66 -6.91
CA ILE A 129 -6.67 -8.15 -5.53
C ILE A 129 -7.89 -7.41 -5.00
N ARG A 130 -8.88 -7.07 -5.85
CA ARG A 130 -10.06 -6.28 -5.47
C ARG A 130 -10.76 -6.83 -4.24
N LYS A 131 -10.98 -8.15 -4.18
CA LYS A 131 -11.61 -8.80 -3.02
C LYS A 131 -10.83 -8.58 -1.71
N THR A 132 -9.50 -8.66 -1.79
CA THR A 132 -8.62 -8.38 -0.64
C THR A 132 -8.72 -6.92 -0.23
N LEU A 133 -8.70 -5.99 -1.20
CA LEU A 133 -8.85 -4.56 -0.92
C LEU A 133 -10.22 -4.22 -0.31
N ASP A 134 -11.29 -4.86 -0.76
CA ASP A 134 -12.64 -4.73 -0.19
C ASP A 134 -12.72 -5.23 1.25
N GLU A 135 -12.03 -6.33 1.55
CA GLU A 135 -11.94 -6.83 2.91
C GLU A 135 -11.18 -5.85 3.82
N VAL A 136 -10.03 -5.33 3.37
CA VAL A 136 -9.28 -4.29 4.08
C VAL A 136 -10.14 -3.04 4.28
N GLY A 137 -10.80 -2.56 3.24
CA GLY A 137 -11.66 -1.39 3.29
C GLY A 137 -12.84 -1.56 4.23
N ARG A 138 -13.40 -2.77 4.33
CA ARG A 138 -14.41 -3.10 5.34
C ARG A 138 -13.83 -3.06 6.75
N LYS A 139 -12.64 -3.62 6.96
CA LYS A 139 -11.98 -3.60 8.27
C LYS A 139 -11.66 -2.20 8.77
N LEU A 140 -11.23 -1.30 7.89
CA LEU A 140 -11.01 0.10 8.23
C LEU A 140 -12.28 0.84 8.66
N ARG A 141 -13.46 0.46 8.15
CA ARG A 141 -14.75 1.04 8.57
C ARG A 141 -15.27 0.50 9.89
N GLU A 142 -14.74 -0.64 10.35
CA GLU A 142 -15.09 -1.29 11.62
C GLU A 142 -14.21 -0.76 12.79
N LEU A 143 -13.16 0.03 12.50
CA LEU A 143 -12.28 0.71 13.47
C LEU A 143 -12.84 2.08 13.86
#